data_AF-A0A5C9E7B0-F1
#
_entry.id   AF-A0A5C9E7B0-F1
#
_cell.length_a   1.000
_cell.length_b   1.000
_cell.length_c   1.000
_cell.angle_alpha   90.00
_cell.angle_beta   90.00
_cell.angle_gamma   90.00
#
_symmetry.space_group_name_H-M   'P 1'
#
loop_
_entity.id
_entity.type
_entity.pdbx_description
1 polymer ?
#
loop_
_entity_poly.entity_id
_entity_poly.type
_entity_poly.pdbx_seq_one_letter_code
_entity_poly.pdbx_strand_id
1 'polypeptide(L)'
;MKVGSSLMASMDDDDKGLVKGCPCYKEFGKDQVCVNNDDVQPVSTIIVDPTFFPADSVEDLEEFKSDNESMCYLLIYLDDTSDTAYCVSQGKRIKINNRPVRASDIREALQFVTATEKAGSGVICSTCLYKYLVTMGDVFEDLLNETERAKVISEYIQKIAAKMAVDMTNATEEQMADKESYNQHLKEYIKQLINIRSEWSSLIFLYQKKDTNQDLLDLMEQYRTLSRLEGIFLFQVLTLRDATDELVALGLLRFMIEVAEKVVKVIDDIRDGHLKIQPLKKIPTDIKEMLKEENSRRMTIEQRFTNVLKVLSQVDVGA
;
A
#
# COMPACT_ATOMS: atom_id res chain seq x y z
N MET A 1 -25.63 -14.76 -8.18
CA MET A 1 -24.79 -14.29 -7.06
C MET A 1 -23.82 -13.28 -7.63
N LYS A 2 -23.99 -11.99 -7.30
CA LYS A 2 -23.11 -10.91 -7.77
C LYS A 2 -21.85 -10.92 -6.92
N VAL A 3 -20.73 -11.19 -7.58
CA VAL A 3 -19.37 -11.18 -7.03
C VAL A 3 -18.96 -9.72 -6.81
N GLY A 4 -18.25 -9.49 -5.70
CA GLY A 4 -17.89 -8.18 -5.17
C GLY A 4 -17.33 -7.22 -6.23
N SER A 5 -17.98 -6.07 -6.31
CA SER A 5 -17.44 -4.87 -6.94
C SER A 5 -16.13 -4.47 -6.22
N SER A 6 -15.10 -4.25 -7.03
CA SER A 6 -13.81 -3.70 -6.64
C SER A 6 -13.99 -2.47 -5.75
N LEU A 7 -13.37 -2.47 -4.57
CA LEU A 7 -13.26 -1.30 -3.66
C LEU A 7 -12.56 -0.10 -4.32
N MET A 8 -11.91 -0.28 -5.47
CA MET A 8 -11.36 0.83 -6.26
C MET A 8 -12.39 1.52 -7.14
N ALA A 9 -13.58 0.93 -7.34
CA ALA A 9 -14.63 1.51 -8.18
C ALA A 9 -15.62 2.40 -7.42
N SER A 10 -15.41 2.64 -6.12
CA SER A 10 -16.22 3.58 -5.33
C SER A 10 -15.44 4.80 -4.84
N MET A 11 -14.22 5.02 -5.36
CA MET A 11 -13.51 6.30 -5.23
C MET A 11 -13.55 7.10 -6.54
N ASP A 12 -14.41 6.70 -7.49
CA ASP A 12 -14.76 7.49 -8.65
C ASP A 12 -15.92 8.45 -8.26
N ASP A 13 -15.54 9.72 -8.06
CA ASP A 13 -16.26 10.92 -8.50
C ASP A 13 -17.58 11.41 -7.80
N ASP A 14 -17.98 10.94 -6.62
CA ASP A 14 -19.21 11.52 -5.97
C ASP A 14 -19.27 11.60 -4.42
N ASP A 15 -18.29 11.11 -3.66
CA ASP A 15 -18.28 11.30 -2.19
C ASP A 15 -17.56 12.60 -1.80
N LYS A 16 -18.38 13.65 -1.62
CA LYS A 16 -18.06 15.05 -1.25
C LYS A 16 -17.26 15.19 0.05
N GLY A 17 -16.00 14.76 0.07
CA GLY A 17 -15.09 14.94 1.20
C GLY A 17 -15.45 14.14 2.46
N LEU A 18 -16.44 13.26 2.42
CA LEU A 18 -16.86 12.46 3.59
C LEU A 18 -16.21 11.09 3.59
N VAL A 19 -15.75 10.68 4.77
CA VAL A 19 -14.99 9.45 4.93
C VAL A 19 -15.48 8.66 6.13
N LYS A 20 -15.66 7.34 5.93
CA LYS A 20 -15.94 6.36 6.99
C LYS A 20 -14.68 6.09 7.82
N GLY A 21 -14.82 6.16 9.14
CA GLY A 21 -13.75 5.98 10.13
C GLY A 21 -13.32 7.30 10.76
N CYS A 22 -12.87 7.27 12.03
CA CYS A 22 -12.42 8.46 12.75
C CYS A 22 -11.14 8.13 13.54
N PRO A 23 -10.03 8.86 13.37
CA PRO A 23 -8.77 8.54 14.06
C PRO A 23 -8.87 8.68 15.59
N CYS A 24 -9.77 9.54 16.05
CA CYS A 24 -9.99 9.77 17.49
C CYS A 24 -10.80 8.66 18.15
N TYR A 25 -11.34 7.70 17.41
CA TYR A 25 -12.11 6.60 18.00
C TYR A 25 -11.20 5.47 18.49
N LYS A 26 -11.45 4.98 19.71
CA LYS A 26 -10.77 3.83 20.32
C LYS A 26 -11.76 2.88 20.97
N GLU A 27 -11.45 1.59 20.89
CA GLU A 27 -12.14 0.52 21.62
C GLU A 27 -11.19 -0.12 22.63
N PHE A 28 -11.64 -0.19 23.89
CA PHE A 28 -10.94 -0.84 24.99
C PHE A 28 -11.85 -1.93 25.57
N GLY A 29 -11.84 -3.10 24.95
CA GLY A 29 -12.71 -4.21 25.34
C GLY A 29 -14.18 -3.90 25.06
N LYS A 30 -14.95 -3.54 26.09
CA LYS A 30 -16.37 -3.14 25.94
C LYS A 30 -16.57 -1.63 25.89
N ASP A 31 -15.53 -0.87 26.25
CA ASP A 31 -15.63 0.59 26.33
C ASP A 31 -15.25 1.21 24.99
N GLN A 32 -16.08 2.15 24.54
CA GLN A 32 -15.91 2.90 23.32
C GLN A 32 -15.67 4.36 23.67
N VAL A 33 -14.55 4.93 23.22
CA VAL A 33 -14.16 6.29 23.60
C VAL A 33 -13.70 7.10 22.38
N CYS A 34 -13.97 8.39 22.43
CA CYS A 34 -13.35 9.41 21.59
C CYS A 34 -12.18 10.02 22.36
N VAL A 35 -11.03 10.20 21.71
CA VAL A 35 -9.81 10.81 22.24
C VAL A 35 -9.43 12.09 21.49
N ASN A 36 -10.42 12.79 20.93
CA ASN A 36 -10.15 14.01 20.16
C ASN A 36 -9.52 15.06 21.06
N ASN A 37 -8.40 15.64 20.61
CA ASN A 37 -7.62 16.60 21.38
C ASN A 37 -7.14 16.07 22.76
N ASP A 38 -6.88 14.77 22.85
CA ASP A 38 -6.49 14.05 24.07
C ASP A 38 -7.55 14.05 25.19
N ASP A 39 -8.74 14.57 24.91
CA ASP A 39 -9.89 14.49 25.79
C ASP A 39 -10.54 13.12 25.64
N VAL A 40 -10.55 12.32 26.71
CA VAL A 40 -11.18 11.00 26.71
C VAL A 40 -12.66 11.13 27.06
N GLN A 41 -13.51 10.85 26.07
CA GLN A 41 -14.96 10.92 26.23
C GLN A 41 -15.61 9.59 25.85
N PRO A 42 -16.45 8.98 26.72
CA PRO A 42 -17.24 7.81 26.34
C PRO A 42 -18.19 8.14 25.20
N VAL A 43 -18.22 7.27 24.20
CA VAL A 43 -19.11 7.43 23.04
C VAL A 43 -19.86 6.14 22.72
N SER A 44 -21.06 6.28 22.18
CA SER A 44 -21.81 5.23 21.53
C SER A 44 -21.68 5.40 20.03
N THR A 45 -21.15 4.38 19.35
CA THR A 45 -20.95 4.45 17.90
C THR A 45 -22.16 3.95 17.13
N ILE A 46 -22.45 4.64 16.03
CA ILE A 46 -23.31 4.13 14.97
C ILE A 46 -22.55 4.26 13.65
N ILE A 47 -22.59 3.22 12.82
CA ILE A 47 -21.98 3.25 11.50
C ILE A 47 -23.05 3.73 10.53
N VAL A 48 -22.83 4.89 9.94
CA VAL A 48 -23.80 5.51 9.03
C VAL A 48 -23.21 5.59 7.62
N ASP A 49 -24.08 5.51 6.62
CA ASP A 49 -23.65 5.70 5.23
C ASP A 49 -23.43 7.20 4.93
N PRO A 50 -22.29 7.62 4.33
CA PRO A 50 -21.98 9.00 3.97
C PRO A 50 -23.06 9.65 3.12
N THR A 51 -23.77 8.87 2.29
CA THR A 51 -24.85 9.38 1.44
C THR A 51 -26.02 9.98 2.23
N PHE A 52 -26.16 9.66 3.52
CA PHE A 52 -27.15 10.31 4.41
C PHE A 52 -26.76 11.73 4.82
N PHE A 53 -25.52 12.14 4.56
CA PHE A 53 -24.97 13.43 4.95
C PHE A 53 -24.42 14.15 3.73
N PRO A 54 -25.24 14.75 2.87
CA PRO A 54 -24.74 15.49 1.71
C PRO A 54 -24.18 16.85 2.14
N ALA A 55 -23.10 16.87 2.91
CA ALA A 55 -22.40 18.09 3.32
C ALA A 55 -21.48 18.56 2.19
N ASP A 56 -21.68 19.79 1.72
CA ASP A 56 -20.84 20.44 0.70
C ASP A 56 -19.88 21.46 1.32
N SER A 57 -20.16 21.88 2.56
CA SER A 57 -19.40 22.88 3.31
C SER A 57 -19.32 22.55 4.80
N VAL A 58 -18.45 23.26 5.52
CA VAL A 58 -18.33 23.13 6.99
C VAL A 58 -19.61 23.63 7.67
N GLU A 59 -20.28 24.63 7.09
CA GLU A 59 -21.53 25.18 7.60
C GLU A 59 -22.65 24.13 7.63
N ASP A 60 -22.68 23.22 6.64
CA ASP A 60 -23.67 22.14 6.56
C ASP A 60 -23.51 21.14 7.71
N LEU A 61 -22.31 21.04 8.33
CA LEU A 61 -22.08 20.13 9.45
C LEU A 61 -22.90 20.47 10.69
N GLU A 62 -23.33 21.72 10.87
CA GLU A 62 -24.19 22.11 11.98
C GLU A 62 -25.59 21.46 11.87
N GLU A 63 -26.09 21.22 10.65
CA GLU A 63 -27.38 20.54 10.44
C GLU A 63 -27.31 19.04 10.74
N PHE A 64 -26.12 18.46 10.64
CA PHE A 64 -25.88 17.04 10.83
C PHE A 64 -25.31 16.69 12.20
N LYS A 65 -24.99 17.69 13.03
CA LYS A 65 -24.46 17.49 14.37
C LYS A 65 -25.47 16.76 15.24
N SER A 66 -24.98 15.84 16.07
CA SER A 66 -25.84 15.15 17.03
C SER A 66 -26.18 16.06 18.22
N ASP A 67 -27.43 16.04 18.64
CA ASP A 67 -27.85 16.63 19.92
C ASP A 67 -27.28 15.88 21.15
N ASN A 68 -26.71 14.68 20.95
CA ASN A 68 -26.08 13.89 21.99
C ASN A 68 -24.55 13.92 21.85
N GLU A 69 -23.88 14.53 22.83
CA GLU A 69 -22.42 14.67 22.87
C GLU A 69 -21.68 13.31 22.90
N SER A 70 -22.33 12.24 23.39
CA SER A 70 -21.77 10.90 23.40
C SER A 70 -22.01 10.13 22.09
N MET A 71 -22.70 10.69 21.10
CA MET A 71 -22.97 9.98 19.84
C MET A 71 -21.82 10.20 18.84
N CYS A 72 -21.36 9.12 18.22
CA CYS A 72 -20.30 9.14 17.21
C CYS A 72 -20.73 8.40 15.94
N TYR A 73 -20.79 9.11 14.82
CA TYR A 73 -21.17 8.53 13.52
C TYR A 73 -20.03 7.79 12.82
N LEU A 74 -18.83 7.81 13.41
CA LEU A 74 -17.60 7.34 12.79
C LEU A 74 -17.43 7.91 11.36
N LEU A 75 -17.78 9.18 11.20
CA LEU A 75 -17.75 9.88 9.93
C LEU A 75 -16.97 11.19 10.09
N ILE A 76 -16.07 11.45 9.16
CA ILE A 76 -15.25 12.66 9.11
C ILE A 76 -15.51 13.40 7.81
N TYR A 77 -15.54 14.72 7.89
CA TYR A 77 -15.62 15.62 6.75
C TYR A 77 -14.25 16.25 6.50
N LEU A 78 -13.82 16.23 5.24
CA LEU A 78 -12.54 16.73 4.77
C LEU A 78 -12.77 17.97 3.94
N ASP A 79 -12.51 19.14 4.53
CA ASP A 79 -12.64 20.42 3.84
C ASP A 79 -11.42 20.67 2.94
N ASP A 80 -11.63 20.67 1.63
CA ASP A 80 -10.59 20.96 0.63
C ASP A 80 -10.15 22.42 0.61
N THR A 81 -11.00 23.34 1.07
CA THR A 81 -10.71 24.77 1.02
C THR A 81 -9.77 25.18 2.14
N SER A 82 -10.02 24.67 3.35
CA SER A 82 -9.21 24.98 4.55
C SER A 82 -8.22 23.87 4.93
N ASP A 83 -8.16 22.79 4.16
CA ASP A 83 -7.34 21.60 4.42
C ASP A 83 -7.50 21.08 5.86
N THR A 84 -8.73 21.10 6.37
CA THR A 84 -9.02 20.76 7.77
C THR A 84 -10.01 19.60 7.86
N ALA A 85 -9.77 18.67 8.78
CA ALA A 85 -10.67 17.57 9.07
C ALA A 85 -11.63 17.89 10.23
N TYR A 86 -12.91 17.55 10.06
CA TYR A 86 -13.99 17.77 11.02
C TYR A 86 -14.69 16.46 11.38
N CYS A 87 -15.08 16.33 12.64
CA CYS A 87 -15.97 15.27 13.10
C CYS A 87 -17.42 15.63 12.77
N VAL A 88 -18.10 14.83 11.95
CA VAL A 88 -19.47 15.12 11.51
C VAL A 88 -20.44 15.11 12.69
N SER A 89 -20.34 14.13 13.59
CA SER A 89 -21.28 13.99 14.72
C SER A 89 -21.21 15.13 15.73
N GLN A 90 -20.10 15.86 15.79
CA GLN A 90 -19.88 16.90 16.80
C GLN A 90 -19.66 18.29 16.20
N GLY A 91 -19.49 18.41 14.88
CA GLY A 91 -19.11 19.66 14.20
C GLY A 91 -17.73 20.21 14.62
N LYS A 92 -16.90 19.41 15.30
CA LYS A 92 -15.62 19.86 15.88
C LYS A 92 -14.46 19.52 14.96
N ARG A 93 -13.47 20.41 14.90
CA ARG A 93 -12.18 20.13 14.28
C ARG A 93 -11.51 18.94 14.97
N ILE A 94 -10.94 18.07 14.16
CA ILE A 94 -10.16 16.93 14.63
C ILE A 94 -8.78 17.41 15.01
N LYS A 95 -8.36 17.06 16.22
CA LYS A 95 -7.05 17.36 16.77
C LYS A 95 -6.47 16.13 17.45
N ILE A 96 -5.15 16.01 17.39
CA ILE A 96 -4.38 15.03 18.15
C ILE A 96 -3.23 15.81 18.80
N ASN A 97 -2.95 15.63 20.09
CA ASN A 97 -1.86 16.37 20.77
C ASN A 97 -1.93 17.90 20.57
N ASN A 98 -3.13 18.49 20.69
CA ASN A 98 -3.42 19.91 20.41
C ASN A 98 -3.13 20.42 18.98
N ARG A 99 -2.73 19.55 18.04
CA ARG A 99 -2.47 19.92 16.65
C ARG A 99 -3.67 19.57 15.77
N PRO A 100 -4.11 20.48 14.87
CA PRO A 100 -5.18 20.19 13.93
C PRO A 100 -4.73 19.12 12.93
N VAL A 101 -5.60 18.16 12.64
CA VAL A 101 -5.35 17.15 11.60
C VAL A 101 -5.78 17.72 10.25
N ARG A 102 -4.87 17.67 9.26
CA ARG A 102 -5.17 18.16 7.90
C ARG A 102 -6.04 17.18 7.12
N ALA A 103 -6.82 17.70 6.19
CA ALA A 103 -7.61 16.88 5.29
C ALA A 103 -6.71 16.05 4.35
N SER A 104 -5.62 16.64 3.86
CA SER A 104 -4.58 15.95 3.08
C SER A 104 -3.99 14.74 3.82
N ASP A 105 -3.60 14.92 5.09
CA ASP A 105 -3.00 13.86 5.92
C ASP A 105 -3.96 12.69 6.10
N ILE A 106 -5.26 12.98 6.28
CA ILE A 106 -6.29 11.95 6.32
C ILE A 106 -6.38 11.23 4.98
N ARG A 107 -6.42 11.94 3.84
CA ARG A 107 -6.50 11.27 2.52
C ARG A 107 -5.31 10.37 2.25
N GLU A 108 -4.12 10.81 2.59
CA GLU A 108 -2.90 10.00 2.51
C GLU A 108 -3.02 8.76 3.41
N ALA A 109 -3.44 8.95 4.65
CA ALA A 109 -3.69 7.86 5.58
C ALA A 109 -4.74 6.87 5.07
N LEU A 110 -5.79 7.34 4.41
CA LEU A 110 -6.84 6.50 3.85
C LEU A 110 -6.35 5.69 2.65
N GLN A 111 -5.62 6.32 1.72
CA GLN A 111 -4.99 5.61 0.61
C GLN A 111 -4.08 4.49 1.12
N PHE A 112 -3.32 4.81 2.18
CA PHE A 112 -2.41 3.90 2.84
C PHE A 112 -3.11 2.75 3.58
N VAL A 113 -4.13 3.03 4.42
CA VAL A 113 -4.87 2.01 5.16
C VAL A 113 -5.67 1.12 4.21
N THR A 114 -6.28 1.68 3.15
CA THR A 114 -7.05 0.93 2.17
C THR A 114 -6.17 0.00 1.32
N ALA A 115 -4.94 0.40 1.00
CA ALA A 115 -3.98 -0.47 0.33
C ALA A 115 -3.53 -1.66 1.22
N THR A 116 -3.53 -1.47 2.54
CA THR A 116 -2.96 -2.43 3.49
C THR A 116 -3.99 -3.32 4.19
N GLU A 117 -5.23 -2.88 4.36
CA GLU A 117 -6.30 -3.69 4.96
C GLU A 117 -7.40 -4.04 3.95
N LYS A 118 -7.70 -5.33 3.79
CA LYS A 118 -8.96 -5.78 3.17
C LYS A 118 -10.05 -5.72 4.23
N ALA A 119 -10.51 -4.52 4.59
CA ALA A 119 -11.61 -4.39 5.54
C ALA A 119 -12.90 -4.95 4.91
N GLY A 120 -13.34 -6.13 5.38
CA GLY A 120 -14.52 -6.84 4.85
C GLY A 120 -15.87 -6.13 5.08
N SER A 121 -15.89 -5.01 5.83
CA SER A 121 -17.08 -4.22 6.15
C SER A 121 -17.10 -2.83 5.50
N GLY A 122 -16.06 -2.43 4.75
CA GLY A 122 -15.95 -1.06 4.21
C GLY A 122 -15.76 0.04 5.26
N VAL A 123 -15.51 -0.34 6.53
CA VAL A 123 -15.14 0.59 7.61
C VAL A 123 -13.64 0.56 7.80
N ILE A 124 -13.01 1.72 7.67
CA ILE A 124 -11.56 1.87 7.80
C ILE A 124 -11.17 1.75 9.27
N CYS A 125 -10.12 0.97 9.57
CA CYS A 125 -9.66 0.79 10.93
C CYS A 125 -9.22 2.13 11.53
N SER A 126 -10.01 2.64 12.46
CA SER A 126 -9.79 3.91 13.17
C SER A 126 -8.45 3.93 13.93
N THR A 127 -8.03 2.76 14.43
CA THR A 127 -6.72 2.59 15.07
C THR A 127 -5.57 2.69 14.08
N CYS A 128 -5.71 2.16 12.87
CA CYS A 128 -4.68 2.24 11.83
C CYS A 128 -4.57 3.67 11.29
N LEU A 129 -5.71 4.35 11.10
CA LEU A 129 -5.74 5.75 10.69
C LEU A 129 -5.02 6.64 11.71
N TYR A 130 -5.31 6.48 13.00
CA TYR A 130 -4.62 7.21 14.07
C TYR A 130 -3.11 6.92 14.09
N LYS A 131 -2.73 5.64 14.00
CA LYS A 131 -1.32 5.25 14.02
C LYS A 131 -0.58 5.91 12.88
N TYR A 132 -1.13 5.86 11.66
CA TYR A 132 -0.52 6.52 10.51
C TYR A 132 -0.32 8.01 10.75
N LEU A 133 -1.37 8.73 11.15
CA LEU A 133 -1.29 10.18 11.36
C LEU A 133 -0.18 10.53 12.36
N VAL A 134 -0.11 9.84 13.50
CA VAL A 134 0.90 10.11 14.52
C VAL A 134 2.33 9.74 14.06
N THR A 135 2.47 8.80 13.13
CA THR A 135 3.79 8.27 12.73
C THR A 135 4.34 8.86 11.44
N MET A 136 3.45 9.24 10.53
CA MET A 136 3.76 9.60 9.15
C MET A 136 3.26 11.01 8.78
N GLY A 137 2.29 11.56 9.51
CA GLY A 137 1.82 12.92 9.24
C GLY A 137 2.86 13.95 9.64
N ASP A 138 3.24 14.84 8.71
CA ASP A 138 4.23 15.90 8.94
C ASP A 138 3.91 16.75 10.19
N VAL A 139 2.62 16.90 10.49
CA VAL A 139 2.12 17.65 11.65
C VAL A 139 2.61 17.07 12.98
N PHE A 140 3.01 15.80 13.01
CA PHE A 140 3.40 15.07 14.22
C PHE A 140 4.88 14.69 14.25
N GLU A 141 5.70 15.27 13.37
CA GLU A 141 7.14 14.97 13.24
C GLU A 141 7.93 15.16 14.55
N ASP A 142 7.51 16.10 15.41
CA ASP A 142 8.18 16.38 16.70
C ASP A 142 7.82 15.40 17.85
N LEU A 143 6.83 14.51 17.66
CA LEU A 143 6.30 13.66 18.75
C LEU A 143 7.08 12.37 18.97
N LEU A 144 7.78 11.90 17.93
CA LEU A 144 8.60 10.70 17.98
C LEU A 144 10.04 11.14 17.76
N ASN A 145 10.97 10.66 18.59
CA ASN A 145 12.37 10.79 18.23
C ASN A 145 12.66 9.93 16.97
N GLU A 146 13.76 10.23 16.27
CA GLU A 146 14.11 9.54 15.01
C GLU A 146 14.12 8.01 15.15
N THR A 147 14.52 7.49 16.32
CA THR A 147 14.55 6.07 16.65
C THR A 147 13.15 5.47 16.75
N GLU A 148 12.23 6.13 17.45
CA GLU A 148 10.83 5.70 17.58
C GLU A 148 10.10 5.76 16.23
N ARG A 149 10.33 6.82 15.45
CA ARG A 149 9.80 6.96 14.08
C ARG A 149 10.32 5.85 13.18
N ALA A 150 11.63 5.62 13.17
CA ALA A 150 12.27 4.53 12.43
C ALA A 150 11.73 3.16 12.80
N LYS A 151 11.49 2.90 14.09
CA LYS A 151 10.94 1.64 14.56
C LYS A 151 9.52 1.40 14.04
N VAL A 152 8.64 2.40 14.13
CA VAL A 152 7.27 2.25 13.65
C VAL A 152 7.23 2.11 12.13
N ILE A 153 8.04 2.89 11.41
CA ILE A 153 8.22 2.77 9.96
C ILE A 153 8.74 1.37 9.60
N SER A 154 9.70 0.84 10.34
CA SER A 154 10.29 -0.47 10.10
C SER A 154 9.29 -1.60 10.34
N GLU A 155 8.59 -1.62 11.48
CA GLU A 155 7.53 -2.59 11.76
C GLU A 155 6.41 -2.53 10.71
N TYR A 156 6.13 -1.34 10.21
CA TYR A 156 5.12 -1.12 9.21
C TYR A 156 5.54 -1.58 7.80
N ILE A 157 6.73 -1.21 7.33
CA ILE A 157 7.24 -1.67 6.03
C ILE A 157 7.47 -3.17 6.06
N GLN A 158 7.91 -3.74 7.18
CA GLN A 158 7.97 -5.20 7.35
C GLN A 158 6.62 -5.86 7.07
N LYS A 159 5.50 -5.29 7.54
CA LYS A 159 4.15 -5.82 7.26
C LYS A 159 3.75 -5.66 5.80
N ILE A 160 4.07 -4.53 5.16
CA ILE A 160 3.81 -4.34 3.72
C ILE A 160 4.63 -5.31 2.88
N ALA A 161 5.93 -5.32 3.11
CA ALA A 161 6.87 -6.22 2.45
C ALA A 161 6.41 -7.67 2.63
N ALA A 162 5.96 -8.00 3.84
CA ALA A 162 5.43 -9.31 4.13
C ALA A 162 4.15 -9.63 3.34
N LYS A 163 3.18 -8.72 3.31
CA LYS A 163 1.95 -8.87 2.53
C LYS A 163 2.21 -8.95 1.03
N MET A 164 3.12 -8.13 0.51
CA MET A 164 3.49 -8.13 -0.90
C MET A 164 4.13 -9.45 -1.30
N ALA A 165 5.05 -9.96 -0.49
CA ALA A 165 5.65 -11.28 -0.67
C ALA A 165 4.59 -12.38 -0.84
N VAL A 166 3.47 -12.26 -0.14
CA VAL A 166 2.39 -13.25 -0.07
C VAL A 166 1.51 -13.16 -1.28
N ASP A 167 1.15 -11.94 -1.63
CA ASP A 167 0.47 -11.67 -2.87
C ASP A 167 1.33 -12.17 -4.05
N MET A 168 2.66 -12.01 -4.01
CA MET A 168 3.61 -12.52 -5.02
C MET A 168 3.68 -14.05 -5.09
N THR A 169 3.61 -14.73 -3.95
CA THR A 169 3.64 -16.20 -3.90
C THR A 169 2.27 -16.86 -4.07
N ASN A 170 1.18 -16.08 -4.11
CA ASN A 170 -0.20 -16.58 -4.02
C ASN A 170 -0.44 -17.50 -2.81
N ALA A 171 0.30 -17.30 -1.71
CA ALA A 171 0.17 -18.12 -0.51
C ALA A 171 -1.14 -17.83 0.24
N THR A 172 -1.70 -18.84 0.91
CA THR A 172 -2.93 -18.70 1.71
C THR A 172 -2.62 -18.16 3.11
N GLU A 173 -3.61 -17.52 3.76
CA GLU A 173 -3.48 -17.01 5.14
C GLU A 173 -3.10 -18.09 6.17
N GLU A 174 -3.40 -19.36 5.89
CA GLU A 174 -3.02 -20.51 6.73
C GLU A 174 -1.54 -20.87 6.60
N GLN A 175 -0.96 -20.73 5.39
CA GLN A 175 0.47 -20.98 5.13
C GLN A 175 1.39 -19.91 5.77
N MET A 176 0.77 -18.94 6.42
CA MET A 176 1.35 -17.66 6.85
C MET A 176 1.30 -17.41 8.35
N ALA A 177 0.47 -18.17 9.08
CA ALA A 177 0.37 -18.05 10.53
C ALA A 177 1.68 -18.41 11.25
N ASP A 178 2.52 -19.23 10.60
CA ASP A 178 3.81 -19.66 11.10
C ASP A 178 4.99 -18.98 10.37
N LYS A 179 5.99 -18.54 11.15
CA LYS A 179 7.19 -17.85 10.63
C LYS A 179 8.02 -18.76 9.73
N GLU A 180 8.12 -20.04 10.04
CA GLU A 180 8.93 -20.99 9.30
C GLU A 180 8.29 -21.35 7.95
N SER A 181 6.99 -21.63 7.95
CA SER A 181 6.20 -21.87 6.73
C SER A 181 6.24 -20.69 5.75
N TYR A 182 6.13 -19.46 6.26
CA TYR A 182 6.25 -18.25 5.47
C TYR A 182 7.64 -18.12 4.81
N ASN A 183 8.70 -18.28 5.61
CA ASN A 183 10.07 -18.15 5.12
C ASN A 183 10.38 -19.23 4.07
N GLN A 184 9.84 -20.43 4.23
CA GLN A 184 9.97 -21.51 3.28
C GLN A 184 9.27 -21.18 1.95
N HIS A 185 8.04 -20.68 1.98
CA HIS A 185 7.32 -20.24 0.77
C HIS A 185 8.09 -19.18 -0.02
N LEU A 186 8.63 -18.18 0.68
CA LEU A 186 9.44 -17.15 0.03
C LEU A 186 10.70 -17.72 -0.63
N LYS A 187 11.41 -18.62 0.06
CA LYS A 187 12.59 -19.29 -0.50
C LYS A 187 12.25 -20.13 -1.73
N GLU A 188 11.12 -20.82 -1.72
CA GLU A 188 10.63 -21.59 -2.87
C GLU A 188 10.31 -20.69 -4.06
N TYR A 189 9.65 -19.56 -3.82
CA TYR A 189 9.36 -18.60 -4.89
C TYR A 189 10.64 -17.93 -5.42
N ILE A 190 11.58 -17.55 -4.55
CA ILE A 190 12.90 -17.05 -4.98
C ILE A 190 13.60 -18.10 -5.86
N LYS A 191 13.50 -19.39 -5.54
CA LYS A 191 14.02 -20.47 -6.37
C LYS A 191 13.32 -20.55 -7.73
N GLN A 192 12.00 -20.34 -7.79
CA GLN A 192 11.27 -20.25 -9.07
C GLN A 192 11.78 -19.08 -9.91
N LEU A 193 11.96 -17.89 -9.33
CA LEU A 193 12.50 -16.72 -10.04
C LEU A 193 13.92 -16.98 -10.59
N ILE A 194 14.75 -17.71 -9.85
CA ILE A 194 16.07 -18.13 -10.33
C ILE A 194 15.96 -19.06 -11.55
N ASN A 195 15.02 -20.00 -11.54
CA ASN A 195 14.78 -20.88 -12.69
C ASN A 195 14.31 -20.10 -13.92
N ILE A 196 13.33 -19.19 -13.76
CA ILE A 196 12.83 -18.33 -14.84
C ILE A 196 13.96 -17.47 -15.42
N ARG A 197 14.84 -16.93 -14.56
CA ARG A 197 16.04 -16.18 -15.00
C ARG A 197 17.00 -17.05 -15.82
N SER A 198 17.16 -18.31 -15.44
CA SER A 198 18.00 -19.28 -16.15
C SER A 198 17.41 -19.66 -17.51
N GLU A 199 16.10 -19.84 -17.59
CA GLU A 199 15.36 -20.09 -18.84
C GLU A 199 15.52 -18.92 -19.80
N TRP A 200 15.30 -17.67 -19.33
CA TRP A 200 15.55 -16.48 -20.14
C TRP A 200 17.00 -16.42 -20.64
N SER A 201 17.98 -16.69 -19.76
CA SER A 201 19.39 -16.70 -20.16
C SER A 201 19.69 -17.73 -21.26
N SER A 202 19.05 -18.90 -21.19
CA SER A 202 19.21 -19.97 -22.18
C SER A 202 18.59 -19.58 -23.52
N LEU A 203 17.40 -18.96 -23.50
CA LEU A 203 16.76 -18.46 -24.72
C LEU A 203 17.55 -17.31 -25.35
N ILE A 204 17.98 -16.33 -24.55
CA ILE A 204 18.82 -15.21 -25.03
C ILE A 204 20.06 -15.75 -25.74
N PHE A 205 20.77 -16.69 -25.12
CA PHE A 205 21.96 -17.30 -25.73
C PHE A 205 21.64 -18.06 -27.04
N LEU A 206 20.53 -18.80 -27.08
CA LEU A 206 20.10 -19.54 -28.26
C LEU A 206 19.76 -18.60 -29.43
N TYR A 207 19.09 -17.48 -29.15
CA TYR A 207 18.60 -16.55 -30.17
C TYR A 207 19.64 -15.50 -30.58
N GLN A 208 20.59 -15.15 -29.71
CA GLN A 208 21.79 -14.39 -30.09
C GLN A 208 22.59 -15.10 -31.18
N LYS A 209 22.72 -16.44 -31.09
CA LYS A 209 23.42 -17.24 -32.12
C LYS A 209 22.69 -17.33 -33.46
N LYS A 210 21.41 -16.99 -33.49
CA LYS A 210 20.55 -17.07 -34.69
C LYS A 210 20.36 -15.74 -35.40
N ASP A 211 21.14 -14.70 -35.05
CA ASP A 211 21.03 -13.35 -35.60
C ASP A 211 19.60 -12.78 -35.48
N THR A 212 19.02 -12.95 -34.29
CA THR A 212 17.65 -12.51 -33.98
C THR A 212 17.59 -10.99 -33.84
N ASN A 213 16.44 -10.40 -34.14
CA ASN A 213 16.18 -8.97 -33.94
C ASN A 213 16.56 -8.51 -32.52
N GLN A 214 17.31 -7.40 -32.45
CA GLN A 214 17.86 -6.87 -31.20
C GLN A 214 16.77 -6.42 -30.21
N ASP A 215 15.66 -5.82 -30.70
CA ASP A 215 14.56 -5.39 -29.82
C ASP A 215 13.93 -6.58 -29.08
N LEU A 216 13.86 -7.74 -29.72
CA LEU A 216 13.38 -8.96 -29.07
C LEU A 216 14.36 -9.46 -28.00
N LEU A 217 15.67 -9.43 -28.28
CA LEU A 217 16.68 -9.81 -27.30
C LEU A 217 16.69 -8.85 -26.10
N ASP A 218 16.55 -7.55 -26.34
CA ASP A 218 16.46 -6.54 -25.29
C ASP A 218 15.22 -6.76 -24.42
N LEU A 219 14.06 -7.05 -25.01
CA LEU A 219 12.85 -7.38 -24.26
C LEU A 219 13.05 -8.62 -23.35
N MET A 220 13.69 -9.66 -23.86
CA MET A 220 14.00 -10.87 -23.08
C MET A 220 14.95 -10.55 -21.92
N GLU A 221 15.93 -9.66 -22.15
CA GLU A 221 16.86 -9.20 -21.12
C GLU A 221 16.14 -8.38 -20.03
N GLN A 222 15.13 -7.59 -20.39
CA GLN A 222 14.31 -6.88 -19.41
C GLN A 222 13.49 -7.84 -18.53
N TYR A 223 12.87 -8.88 -19.12
CA TYR A 223 12.18 -9.92 -18.33
C TYR A 223 13.12 -10.70 -17.39
N ARG A 224 14.35 -10.98 -17.86
CA ARG A 224 15.40 -11.57 -17.03
C ARG A 224 15.76 -10.66 -15.85
N THR A 225 15.88 -9.37 -16.12
CA THR A 225 16.20 -8.35 -15.11
C THR A 225 15.07 -8.19 -14.10
N LEU A 226 13.82 -8.20 -14.54
CA LEU A 226 12.64 -8.14 -13.69
C LEU A 226 12.64 -9.29 -12.67
N SER A 227 12.80 -10.53 -13.14
CA SER A 227 12.87 -11.72 -12.27
C SER A 227 14.03 -11.64 -11.26
N ARG A 228 15.17 -11.05 -11.64
CA ARG A 228 16.29 -10.82 -10.73
C ARG A 228 15.94 -9.79 -9.65
N LEU A 229 15.36 -8.66 -10.01
CA LEU A 229 15.02 -7.59 -9.08
C LEU A 229 13.94 -8.03 -8.09
N GLU A 230 12.93 -8.77 -8.54
CA GLU A 230 11.94 -9.41 -7.67
C GLU A 230 12.62 -10.35 -6.65
N GLY A 231 13.54 -11.19 -7.10
CA GLY A 231 14.25 -12.11 -6.21
C GLY A 231 15.12 -11.38 -5.17
N ILE A 232 15.76 -10.27 -5.57
CA ILE A 232 16.50 -9.40 -4.66
C ILE A 232 15.53 -8.81 -3.63
N PHE A 233 14.41 -8.24 -4.07
CA PHE A 233 13.42 -7.64 -3.17
C PHE A 233 12.94 -8.64 -2.11
N LEU A 234 12.52 -9.84 -2.51
CA LEU A 234 12.04 -10.88 -1.59
C LEU A 234 13.13 -11.38 -0.63
N PHE A 235 14.38 -11.42 -1.08
CA PHE A 235 15.50 -11.73 -0.19
C PHE A 235 15.69 -10.65 0.88
N GLN A 236 15.50 -9.39 0.53
CA GLN A 236 15.52 -8.29 1.50
C GLN A 236 14.34 -8.36 2.47
N VAL A 237 13.14 -8.78 2.02
CA VAL A 237 12.01 -9.04 2.93
C VAL A 237 12.36 -10.07 3.99
N LEU A 238 13.00 -11.17 3.59
CA LEU A 238 13.48 -12.20 4.53
C LEU A 238 14.51 -11.64 5.51
N THR A 239 15.48 -10.88 5.00
CA THR A 239 16.58 -10.31 5.79
C THR A 239 16.06 -9.28 6.79
N LEU A 240 15.14 -8.42 6.37
CA LEU A 240 14.52 -7.39 7.19
C LEU A 240 13.74 -7.98 8.37
N ARG A 241 13.07 -9.12 8.17
CA ARG A 241 12.31 -9.81 9.22
C ARG A 241 13.20 -10.39 10.32
N ASP A 242 14.45 -10.72 10.00
CA ASP A 242 15.43 -11.26 10.93
C ASP A 242 16.40 -10.19 11.46
N ALA A 243 16.28 -8.94 11.00
CA ALA A 243 17.08 -7.82 11.47
C ALA A 243 16.67 -7.43 12.90
N THR A 244 17.62 -7.53 13.83
CA THR A 244 17.46 -7.07 15.22
C THR A 244 18.04 -5.68 15.45
N ASP A 245 18.83 -5.18 14.51
CA ASP A 245 19.47 -3.86 14.54
C ASP A 245 18.67 -2.87 13.69
N GLU A 246 18.29 -1.74 14.30
CA GLU A 246 17.44 -0.72 13.69
C GLU A 246 18.13 0.03 12.54
N LEU A 247 19.43 0.29 12.64
CA LEU A 247 20.20 0.94 11.56
C LEU A 247 20.33 0.00 10.36
N VAL A 248 20.50 -1.30 10.61
CA VAL A 248 20.49 -2.32 9.56
C VAL A 248 19.11 -2.38 8.91
N ALA A 249 18.02 -2.40 9.69
CA ALA A 249 16.67 -2.40 9.16
C ALA A 249 16.42 -1.19 8.26
N LEU A 250 16.76 0.03 8.69
CA LEU A 250 16.65 1.24 7.88
C LEU A 250 17.46 1.16 6.58
N GLY A 251 18.68 0.65 6.63
CA GLY A 251 19.51 0.45 5.44
C GLY A 251 18.87 -0.53 4.44
N LEU A 252 18.31 -1.63 4.93
CA LEU A 252 17.58 -2.61 4.11
C LEU A 252 16.34 -2.00 3.49
N LEU A 253 15.60 -1.17 4.24
CA LEU A 253 14.41 -0.49 3.77
C LEU A 253 14.73 0.46 2.62
N ARG A 254 15.70 1.35 2.77
CA ARG A 254 16.16 2.26 1.71
C ARG A 254 16.57 1.49 0.46
N PHE A 255 17.33 0.41 0.62
CA PHE A 255 17.72 -0.44 -0.49
C PHE A 255 16.51 -1.11 -1.18
N MET A 256 15.48 -1.51 -0.42
CA MET A 256 14.23 -2.02 -0.99
C MET A 256 13.47 -0.96 -1.80
N ILE A 257 13.50 0.32 -1.40
CA ILE A 257 12.95 1.44 -2.18
C ILE A 257 13.65 1.51 -3.54
N GLU A 258 14.98 1.58 -3.54
CA GLU A 258 15.76 1.65 -4.78
C GLU A 258 15.52 0.45 -5.71
N VAL A 259 15.35 -0.74 -5.15
CA VAL A 259 15.01 -1.94 -5.92
C VAL A 259 13.60 -1.81 -6.50
N ALA A 260 12.64 -1.32 -5.73
CA ALA A 260 11.27 -1.11 -6.20
C ALA A 260 11.19 -0.09 -7.34
N GLU A 261 11.95 1.01 -7.26
CA GLU A 261 12.06 2.01 -8.33
C GLU A 261 12.62 1.39 -9.62
N LYS A 262 13.68 0.59 -9.48
CA LYS A 262 14.28 -0.13 -10.62
C LYS A 262 13.30 -1.13 -11.22
N VAL A 263 12.46 -1.79 -10.42
CA VAL A 263 11.42 -2.69 -10.91
C VAL A 263 10.40 -1.93 -11.75
N VAL A 264 9.88 -0.81 -11.27
CA VAL A 264 8.92 0.01 -12.04
C VAL A 264 9.52 0.47 -13.36
N LYS A 265 10.78 0.96 -13.33
CA LYS A 265 11.49 1.33 -14.56
C LYS A 265 11.61 0.17 -15.56
N VAL A 266 12.01 -1.01 -15.10
CA VAL A 266 12.11 -2.20 -15.97
C VAL A 266 10.74 -2.61 -16.53
N ILE A 267 9.66 -2.44 -15.75
CA ILE A 267 8.30 -2.72 -16.23
C ILE A 267 7.90 -1.78 -17.37
N ASP A 268 8.27 -0.51 -17.28
CA ASP A 268 8.05 0.46 -18.37
C ASP A 268 8.92 0.14 -19.59
N ASP A 269 10.18 -0.24 -19.39
CA ASP A 269 11.06 -0.71 -20.48
C ASP A 269 10.48 -1.96 -21.18
N ILE A 270 9.84 -2.87 -20.43
CA ILE A 270 9.14 -4.05 -20.99
C ILE A 270 7.93 -3.63 -21.83
N ARG A 271 7.15 -2.62 -21.39
CA ARG A 271 6.00 -2.10 -22.16
C ARG A 271 6.47 -1.53 -23.49
N ASP A 272 7.51 -0.70 -23.46
CA ASP A 272 8.10 -0.11 -24.66
C ASP A 272 8.69 -1.19 -25.57
N GLY A 273 9.33 -2.21 -24.99
CA GLY A 273 9.83 -3.37 -25.73
C GLY A 273 8.72 -4.13 -26.46
N HIS A 274 7.57 -4.37 -25.81
CA HIS A 274 6.40 -4.99 -26.46
C HIS A 274 5.87 -4.19 -27.65
N LEU A 275 5.85 -2.86 -27.55
CA LEU A 275 5.46 -1.99 -28.66
C LEU A 275 6.43 -2.10 -29.85
N LYS A 276 7.74 -2.18 -29.56
CA LYS A 276 8.79 -2.33 -30.59
C LYS A 276 8.73 -3.68 -31.31
N ILE A 277 8.36 -4.76 -30.61
CA ILE A 277 8.29 -6.10 -31.20
C ILE A 277 6.93 -6.41 -31.86
N GLN A 278 5.87 -5.65 -31.58
CA GLN A 278 4.55 -5.80 -32.20
C GLN A 278 4.57 -5.82 -33.75
N PRO A 279 5.35 -4.99 -34.47
CA PRO A 279 5.44 -5.06 -35.92
C PRO A 279 6.23 -6.26 -36.46
N LEU A 280 6.90 -7.05 -35.61
CA LEU A 280 7.65 -8.23 -36.05
C LEU A 280 6.69 -9.32 -36.52
N LYS A 281 6.73 -9.62 -37.82
CA LYS A 281 5.84 -10.59 -38.47
C LYS A 281 6.04 -12.04 -38.00
N LYS A 282 7.18 -12.36 -37.37
CA LYS A 282 7.52 -13.71 -36.90
C LYS A 282 8.29 -13.65 -35.59
N ILE A 283 7.59 -13.93 -34.49
CA ILE A 283 8.20 -14.26 -33.20
C ILE A 283 8.13 -15.78 -33.04
N PRO A 284 9.25 -16.45 -32.70
CA PRO A 284 9.27 -17.88 -32.39
C PRO A 284 8.22 -18.29 -31.35
N THR A 285 7.59 -19.46 -31.52
CA THR A 285 6.44 -19.90 -30.71
C THR A 285 6.79 -20.06 -29.23
N ASP A 286 7.96 -20.63 -28.94
CA ASP A 286 8.53 -20.76 -27.60
C ASP A 286 8.69 -19.40 -26.89
N ILE A 287 9.22 -18.39 -27.59
CA ILE A 287 9.33 -17.03 -27.05
C ILE A 287 7.95 -16.41 -26.85
N LYS A 288 7.03 -16.63 -27.80
CA LYS A 288 5.68 -16.06 -27.74
C LYS A 288 4.87 -16.60 -26.55
N GLU A 289 5.00 -17.89 -26.25
CA GLU A 289 4.37 -18.52 -25.09
C GLU A 289 4.93 -17.95 -23.79
N MET A 290 6.25 -17.87 -23.66
CA MET A 290 6.91 -17.32 -22.47
C MET A 290 6.58 -15.83 -22.24
N LEU A 291 6.58 -15.02 -23.31
CA LEU A 291 6.18 -13.60 -23.24
C LEU A 291 4.73 -13.43 -22.79
N LYS A 292 3.82 -14.33 -23.19
CA LYS A 292 2.41 -14.26 -22.81
C LYS A 292 2.23 -14.57 -21.33
N GLU A 293 2.89 -15.60 -20.82
CA GLU A 293 2.89 -15.97 -19.41
C GLU A 293 3.49 -14.86 -18.55
N GLU A 294 4.67 -14.37 -18.93
CA GLU A 294 5.36 -13.35 -18.15
C GLU A 294 4.67 -11.96 -18.24
N ASN A 295 3.93 -11.66 -19.30
CA ASN A 295 3.14 -10.42 -19.37
C ASN A 295 1.97 -10.41 -18.37
N SER A 296 1.31 -11.56 -18.13
CA SER A 296 0.25 -11.61 -17.11
C SER A 296 0.83 -11.45 -15.70
N ARG A 297 1.99 -12.08 -15.46
CA ARG A 297 2.75 -11.90 -14.21
C ARG A 297 3.16 -10.44 -14.01
N ARG A 298 3.71 -9.80 -15.06
CA ARG A 298 4.13 -8.39 -15.05
C ARG A 298 3.02 -7.45 -14.61
N MET A 299 1.81 -7.57 -15.16
CA MET A 299 0.67 -6.69 -14.78
C MET A 299 0.36 -6.77 -13.29
N THR A 300 0.49 -7.96 -12.72
CA THR A 300 0.27 -8.21 -11.29
C THR A 300 1.40 -7.59 -10.45
N ILE A 301 2.65 -7.73 -10.90
CA ILE A 301 3.83 -7.16 -10.23
C ILE A 301 3.79 -5.63 -10.25
N GLU A 302 3.40 -5.04 -11.38
CA GLU A 302 3.37 -3.59 -11.57
C GLU A 302 2.48 -2.88 -10.56
N GLN A 303 1.23 -3.35 -10.40
CA GLN A 303 0.31 -2.77 -9.42
C GLN A 303 0.89 -2.83 -8.01
N ARG A 304 1.59 -3.91 -7.68
CA ARG A 304 2.17 -4.16 -6.35
C ARG A 304 3.36 -3.26 -6.06
N PHE A 305 4.32 -3.19 -6.97
CA PHE A 305 5.49 -2.32 -6.81
C PHE A 305 5.13 -0.84 -6.87
N THR A 306 4.13 -0.46 -7.66
CA THR A 306 3.62 0.93 -7.66
C THR A 306 3.00 1.29 -6.31
N ASN A 307 2.20 0.41 -5.72
CA ASN A 307 1.63 0.63 -4.39
C ASN A 307 2.71 0.71 -3.31
N VAL A 308 3.72 -0.16 -3.38
CA VAL A 308 4.85 -0.12 -2.44
C VAL A 308 5.68 1.14 -2.60
N LEU A 309 5.97 1.61 -3.81
CA LEU A 309 6.64 2.89 -4.00
C LEU A 309 5.82 4.07 -3.49
N LYS A 310 4.50 4.09 -3.67
CA LYS A 310 3.66 5.14 -3.06
C LYS A 310 3.81 5.17 -1.55
N VAL A 311 3.85 4.00 -0.91
CA VAL A 311 3.99 3.92 0.55
C VAL A 311 5.42 4.22 1.01
N LEU A 312 6.42 3.76 0.27
CA LEU A 312 7.83 3.92 0.62
C LEU A 312 8.36 5.33 0.30
N SER A 313 7.86 6.00 -0.74
CA SER A 313 8.23 7.38 -1.05
C SER A 313 7.71 8.39 -0.02
N GLN A 314 6.62 8.08 0.68
CA GLN A 314 6.16 8.85 1.84
C GLN A 314 7.08 8.70 3.07
N VAL A 315 7.93 7.67 3.09
CA VAL A 315 8.92 7.42 4.15
C VAL A 315 10.23 8.16 3.88
N ASP A 316 10.50 8.55 2.63
CA ASP A 316 11.73 9.25 2.23
C ASP A 316 11.65 10.78 2.41
N VAL A 317 10.86 11.25 3.39
CA VAL A 317 10.85 12.65 3.84
C VAL A 317 11.79 12.75 5.05
N GLY A 318 13.09 12.84 4.76
CA GLY A 318 14.13 12.92 5.79
C GLY A 318 15.55 12.79 5.26
N ALA A 319 15.89 13.61 4.26
CA ALA A 319 17.27 13.98 3.92
C ALA A 319 17.38 15.49 3.80
#